data_AF-A0A482VDN6-F1
#
_entry.id   AF-A0A482VDN6-F1
#
_cell.length_a   1.000
_cell.length_b   1.000
_cell.length_c   1.000
_cell.angle_alpha   90.00
_cell.angle_beta   90.00
_cell.angle_gamma   90.00
#
_symmetry.space_group_name_H-M   'P 1'
#
loop_
_entity.id
_entity.type
_entity.pdbx_description
1 polymer ?
#
loop_
_entity_poly.entity_id
_entity_poly.type
_entity_poly.pdbx_seq_one_letter_code
_entity_poly.pdbx_strand_id
1 'polypeptide(L)'
;MLLLLFIIIINYFQGLRVRHGNQERVFRLEFVSNQEFTDSEYHKWIEASTAASNALPTKERVEQKQADIKEALNYEFNEQDIERIIREKERFKPNPHNYAMRKTQLMKERDSAMARGDEELARDLGRKISDLEERASELDKLRTSTISSISYINDRNRKRNVEEAEKAILAEVKANKGKKIDDPFTRRSTKPRMNFKAAPEEKVEQVVEAKPEKVIVEVENPKVATQPAQVTQDDLFSAHDFDIKIDLDVPLPGNYYYFLKYFWNYVFLT
;
A
#
# COMPACT_ATOMS: atom_id res chain seq x y z
N MET A 1 -26.91 10.95 -4.14
CA MET A 1 -26.09 10.60 -2.95
C MET A 1 -24.64 11.05 -3.06
N LEU A 2 -23.96 10.87 -4.21
CA LEU A 2 -22.57 11.29 -4.40
C LEU A 2 -22.33 12.80 -4.18
N LEU A 3 -23.25 13.67 -4.61
CA LEU A 3 -23.15 15.12 -4.42
C LEU A 3 -23.22 15.54 -2.95
N LEU A 4 -24.06 14.87 -2.14
CA LEU A 4 -24.22 15.12 -0.71
C LEU A 4 -22.96 14.70 0.06
N LEU A 5 -22.39 13.55 -0.30
CA LEU A 5 -21.08 13.09 0.19
C LEU A 5 -19.94 14.04 -0.23
N PHE A 6 -20.00 14.61 -1.44
CA PHE A 6 -19.03 15.58 -1.94
C PHE A 6 -19.09 16.91 -1.19
N ILE A 7 -20.29 17.43 -0.93
CA ILE A 7 -20.52 18.63 -0.13
C ILE A 7 -20.02 18.41 1.31
N ILE A 8 -20.30 17.25 1.91
CA ILE A 8 -19.85 16.91 3.27
C ILE A 8 -18.32 16.83 3.35
N ILE A 9 -17.64 16.20 2.39
CA ILE A 9 -16.17 16.05 2.40
C ILE A 9 -15.44 17.39 2.20
N ILE A 10 -16.00 18.30 1.39
CA ILE A 10 -15.40 19.63 1.15
C ILE A 10 -15.73 20.61 2.29
N ASN A 11 -16.93 20.51 2.89
CA ASN A 11 -17.42 21.46 3.90
C ASN A 11 -17.32 20.96 5.34
N TYR A 12 -16.61 19.88 5.64
CA TYR A 12 -16.52 19.33 7.00
C TYR A 12 -16.11 20.37 8.08
N PHE A 13 -15.38 21.43 7.69
CA PHE A 13 -15.01 22.55 8.55
C PHE A 13 -15.92 23.79 8.46
N GLN A 14 -16.80 23.87 7.47
CA GLN A 14 -17.77 24.97 7.38
C GLN A 14 -18.98 24.65 8.26
N GLY A 15 -19.27 25.56 9.20
CA GLY A 15 -20.45 25.45 10.04
C GLY A 15 -21.70 25.93 9.31
N LEU A 16 -22.80 25.19 9.46
CA LEU A 16 -24.11 25.59 8.99
C LEU A 16 -24.73 26.57 10.01
N ARG A 17 -25.07 27.78 9.57
CA ARG A 17 -25.89 28.71 10.37
C ARG A 17 -27.34 28.23 10.32
N VAL A 18 -27.85 27.76 11.46
CA VAL A 18 -29.21 27.25 11.59
C VAL A 18 -29.98 28.12 12.57
N ARG A 19 -31.25 28.37 12.24
CA ARG A 19 -32.18 29.12 13.08
C ARG A 19 -33.38 28.26 13.44
N HIS A 20 -33.71 28.20 14.73
CA HIS A 20 -34.91 27.57 15.26
C HIS A 20 -35.65 28.59 16.14
N GLY A 21 -36.81 29.07 15.68
CA GLY A 21 -37.50 30.19 16.31
C GLY A 21 -36.61 31.44 16.38
N ASN A 22 -36.33 31.93 17.59
CA ASN A 22 -35.45 33.08 17.82
C ASN A 22 -33.99 32.69 18.11
N GLN A 23 -33.69 31.38 18.18
CA GLN A 23 -32.33 30.90 18.45
C GLN A 23 -31.59 30.69 17.13
N GLU A 24 -30.48 31.39 16.94
CA GLU A 24 -29.56 31.17 15.83
C GLU A 24 -28.23 30.64 16.37
N ARG A 25 -27.77 29.51 15.82
CA ARG A 25 -26.48 28.90 16.18
C ARG A 25 -25.81 28.30 14.96
N VAL A 26 -24.48 28.23 15.02
CA VAL A 26 -23.65 27.55 14.03
C VAL A 26 -23.47 26.10 14.46
N PHE A 27 -23.90 25.16 13.63
CA PHE A 27 -23.72 23.73 13.86
C PHE A 27 -22.71 23.16 12.85
N ARG A 28 -21.94 22.16 13.29
CA ARG A 28 -21.12 21.36 12.37
C ARG A 28 -22.01 20.35 11.65
N LEU A 29 -21.64 20.01 10.42
CA LEU A 29 -22.36 19.04 9.59
C LEU A 29 -22.48 17.64 10.23
N GLU A 30 -21.57 17.30 11.15
CA GLU A 30 -21.59 16.04 11.91
C GLU A 30 -22.86 15.83 12.75
N PHE A 31 -23.56 16.92 13.13
CA PHE A 31 -24.78 16.87 13.93
C PHE A 31 -26.07 16.82 13.09
N VAL A 32 -25.96 16.77 11.76
CA VAL A 32 -27.12 16.70 10.86
C VAL A 32 -27.56 15.23 10.70
N SER A 33 -28.83 14.97 10.97
CA SER A 33 -29.44 13.64 10.79
C SER A 33 -29.81 13.39 9.32
N ASN A 34 -29.72 12.13 8.90
CA ASN A 34 -30.19 11.67 7.59
C ASN A 34 -31.65 11.17 7.61
N GLN A 35 -32.33 11.23 8.76
CA GLN A 35 -33.72 10.82 8.91
C GLN A 35 -34.68 11.89 8.37
N GLU A 36 -35.86 11.46 7.91
CA GLU A 36 -36.94 12.38 7.55
C GLU A 36 -37.52 13.06 8.81
N PHE A 37 -38.11 14.24 8.63
CA PHE A 37 -38.75 14.95 9.73
C PHE A 37 -39.95 14.18 10.25
N THR A 38 -39.98 13.93 11.55
CA THR A 38 -41.17 13.35 12.18
C THR A 38 -42.25 14.41 12.34
N ASP A 39 -43.52 14.00 12.34
CA ASP A 39 -44.64 14.91 12.59
C ASP A 39 -44.45 15.70 13.89
N SER A 40 -43.95 15.05 14.93
CA SER A 40 -43.72 15.69 16.24
C SER A 40 -42.67 16.82 16.20
N GLU A 41 -41.61 16.65 15.41
CA GLU A 41 -40.56 17.67 15.23
C GLU A 41 -41.08 18.83 14.38
N TYR A 42 -41.84 18.52 13.33
CA TYR A 42 -42.46 19.51 12.47
C TYR A 42 -43.43 20.42 13.23
N HIS A 43 -44.30 19.86 14.07
CA HIS A 43 -45.21 20.65 14.91
C HIS A 43 -44.45 21.54 15.89
N LYS A 44 -43.43 21.01 16.58
CA LYS A 44 -42.56 21.81 17.47
C LYS A 44 -41.87 22.95 16.72
N TRP A 45 -41.43 22.72 15.50
CA TRP A 45 -40.81 23.75 14.67
C TRP A 45 -41.81 24.85 14.25
N ILE A 46 -43.06 24.50 13.93
CA ILE A 46 -44.12 25.48 13.65
C ILE A 46 -44.42 26.32 14.89
N GLU A 47 -44.59 25.68 16.06
CA GLU A 47 -44.83 26.36 17.33
C GLU A 47 -43.72 27.36 17.65
N ALA A 48 -42.46 26.93 17.55
CA ALA A 48 -41.30 27.78 17.78
C ALA A 48 -41.19 28.93 16.77
N SER A 49 -41.54 28.69 15.51
CA SER A 49 -41.50 29.71 14.45
C SER A 49 -42.62 30.75 14.63
N THR A 50 -43.81 30.31 15.02
CA THR A 50 -44.97 31.18 15.29
C THR A 50 -44.73 32.02 16.55
N ALA A 51 -44.19 31.42 17.62
CA ALA A 51 -43.80 32.13 18.83
C ALA A 51 -42.72 33.19 18.58
N ALA A 52 -41.83 32.94 17.62
CA ALA A 52 -40.80 33.89 17.20
C ALA A 52 -41.27 34.89 16.12
N SER A 53 -42.54 34.87 15.71
CA SER A 53 -43.09 35.69 14.62
C SER A 53 -42.33 35.56 13.29
N ASN A 54 -41.74 34.39 13.03
CA ASN A 54 -41.07 34.11 11.77
C ASN A 54 -42.10 33.66 10.72
N ALA A 55 -42.00 34.22 9.51
CA ALA A 55 -42.83 33.77 8.40
C ALA A 55 -42.53 32.31 8.05
N LEU A 56 -43.57 31.48 8.04
CA LEU A 56 -43.51 30.11 7.54
C LEU A 56 -43.26 30.13 6.01
N PRO A 57 -42.43 29.23 5.48
CA PRO A 57 -42.17 29.16 4.05
C PRO A 57 -43.44 28.74 3.29
N THR A 58 -43.73 29.43 2.19
CA THR A 58 -44.84 29.08 1.28
C THR A 58 -44.53 27.76 0.55
N LYS A 59 -45.58 26.97 0.26
CA LYS A 59 -45.45 25.71 -0.48
C LYS A 59 -44.70 25.88 -1.81
N GLU A 60 -45.01 26.95 -2.55
CA GLU A 60 -44.33 27.30 -3.81
C GLU A 60 -42.81 27.48 -3.62
N ARG A 61 -42.39 28.13 -2.53
CA ARG A 61 -40.96 28.33 -2.24
C ARG A 61 -40.25 27.02 -1.94
N VAL A 62 -40.93 26.10 -1.24
CA VAL A 62 -40.42 24.76 -0.96
C VAL A 62 -40.28 23.95 -2.25
N GLU A 63 -41.30 23.97 -3.12
CA GLU A 63 -41.28 23.29 -4.42
C GLU A 63 -40.16 23.84 -5.33
N GLN A 64 -40.00 25.16 -5.39
CA GLN A 64 -38.91 25.81 -6.12
C GLN A 64 -37.55 25.38 -5.56
N LYS A 65 -37.36 25.41 -4.24
CA LYS A 65 -36.09 25.00 -3.62
C LYS A 65 -35.79 23.52 -3.83
N GLN A 66 -36.81 22.68 -3.86
CA GLN A 66 -36.68 21.26 -4.21
C GLN A 66 -36.25 21.08 -5.67
N ALA A 67 -36.77 21.89 -6.59
CA ALA A 67 -36.33 21.90 -7.98
C ALA A 67 -34.86 22.34 -8.12
N ASP A 68 -34.46 23.43 -7.44
CA ASP A 68 -33.05 23.89 -7.40
C ASP A 68 -32.10 22.77 -6.94
N ILE A 69 -32.49 21.98 -5.93
CA ILE A 69 -31.69 20.86 -5.42
C ILE A 69 -31.57 19.74 -6.47
N LYS A 70 -32.67 19.43 -7.18
CA LYS A 70 -32.64 18.41 -8.25
C LYS A 70 -31.78 18.85 -9.42
N GLU A 71 -31.82 20.13 -9.77
CA GLU A 71 -30.95 20.72 -10.79
C GLU A 71 -29.48 20.65 -10.37
N ALA A 72 -29.16 21.05 -9.13
CA ALA A 72 -27.80 20.98 -8.59
C ALA A 72 -27.26 19.54 -8.50
N LEU A 73 -28.12 18.54 -8.31
CA LEU A 73 -27.73 17.12 -8.34
C LEU A 73 -27.32 16.64 -9.74
N ASN A 74 -27.93 17.21 -10.77
CA ASN A 74 -27.67 16.85 -12.17
C ASN A 74 -26.67 17.81 -12.84
N TYR A 75 -26.13 18.76 -12.09
CA TYR A 75 -25.16 19.71 -12.61
C TYR A 75 -23.86 19.00 -13.03
N GLU A 76 -23.49 19.18 -14.30
CA GLU A 76 -22.22 18.70 -14.83
C GLU A 76 -21.11 19.70 -14.46
N PHE A 77 -20.11 19.21 -13.72
CA PHE A 77 -19.02 20.05 -13.26
C PHE A 77 -18.12 20.47 -14.43
N ASN A 78 -17.86 21.78 -14.52
CA ASN A 78 -16.88 22.31 -15.46
C ASN A 78 -15.45 22.07 -14.95
N GLU A 79 -14.45 22.15 -15.84
CA GLU A 79 -13.03 22.01 -15.50
C GLU A 79 -12.59 23.02 -14.42
N GLN A 80 -13.07 24.27 -14.51
CA GLN A 80 -12.80 25.31 -13.51
C GLN A 80 -13.35 24.96 -12.11
N ASP A 81 -14.51 24.31 -12.05
CA ASP A 81 -15.11 23.89 -10.78
C ASP A 81 -14.35 22.71 -10.19
N ILE A 82 -13.92 21.78 -11.04
CA ILE A 82 -13.07 20.65 -10.66
C ILE A 82 -11.76 21.15 -10.07
N GLU A 83 -11.10 22.11 -10.71
CA GLU A 83 -9.87 22.72 -10.19
C GLU A 83 -10.08 23.40 -8.84
N ARG A 84 -11.19 24.13 -8.68
CA ARG A 84 -11.55 24.77 -7.41
C ARG A 84 -11.73 23.73 -6.30
N ILE A 85 -12.44 22.64 -6.61
CA ILE A 85 -12.66 21.53 -5.68
C ILE A 85 -11.35 20.86 -5.29
N ILE A 86 -10.45 20.60 -6.25
CA ILE A 86 -9.15 19.98 -5.98
C ILE A 86 -8.34 20.90 -5.07
N ARG A 87 -8.28 22.21 -5.36
CA ARG A 87 -7.56 23.19 -4.55
C ARG A 87 -8.08 23.27 -3.12
N GLU A 88 -9.40 23.25 -2.94
CA GLU A 88 -10.00 23.22 -1.60
C GLU A 88 -9.69 21.91 -0.87
N LYS A 89 -9.78 20.77 -1.56
CA LYS A 89 -9.42 19.46 -0.96
C LYS A 89 -7.94 19.42 -0.56
N GLU A 90 -7.04 19.95 -1.38
CA GLU A 90 -5.62 20.05 -1.06
C GLU A 90 -5.36 20.98 0.12
N ARG A 91 -6.08 22.10 0.22
CA ARG A 91 -5.95 23.02 1.37
C ARG A 91 -6.22 22.34 2.70
N PHE A 92 -7.18 21.41 2.74
CA PHE A 92 -7.57 20.72 3.97
C PHE A 92 -6.87 19.39 4.20
N LYS A 93 -6.14 18.87 3.20
CA LYS A 93 -5.35 17.64 3.31
C LYS A 93 -3.85 17.99 3.23
N PRO A 94 -3.15 18.15 4.38
CA PRO A 94 -1.74 18.52 4.38
C PRO A 94 -0.83 17.44 3.78
N ASN A 95 -1.28 16.18 3.78
CA ASN A 95 -0.49 15.05 3.31
C ASN A 95 -1.05 14.50 1.99
N PRO A 96 -0.21 14.34 0.95
CA PRO A 96 -0.64 13.70 -0.29
C PRO A 96 -0.88 12.20 -0.05
N HIS A 97 -1.88 11.65 -0.74
CA HIS A 97 -2.16 10.21 -0.66
C HIS A 97 -1.06 9.38 -1.34
N ASN A 98 -0.52 9.87 -2.45
CA ASN A 98 0.59 9.25 -3.17
C ASN A 98 1.83 10.15 -3.14
N TYR A 99 2.76 9.84 -2.24
CA TYR A 99 4.03 10.56 -2.09
C TYR A 99 4.90 10.49 -3.34
N ALA A 100 4.90 9.35 -4.05
CA ALA A 100 5.70 9.18 -5.27
C ALA A 100 5.20 10.09 -6.40
N MET A 101 3.89 10.15 -6.63
CA MET A 101 3.30 11.04 -7.63
C MET A 101 3.53 12.52 -7.29
N ARG A 102 3.41 12.90 -6.01
CA ARG A 102 3.66 14.29 -5.60
C ARG A 102 5.14 14.66 -5.76
N LYS A 103 6.05 13.73 -5.47
CA LYS A 103 7.49 13.88 -5.69
C LYS A 103 7.81 14.08 -7.17
N THR A 104 7.26 13.26 -8.07
CA THR A 104 7.53 13.40 -9.52
C THR A 104 7.01 14.74 -10.07
N GLN A 105 5.85 15.19 -9.62
CA GLN A 105 5.32 16.52 -9.97
C GLN A 105 6.25 17.65 -9.53
N LEU A 106 6.68 17.66 -8.27
CA LEU A 106 7.57 18.69 -7.73
C LEU A 106 8.96 18.65 -8.36
N MET A 107 9.49 17.46 -8.67
CA MET A 107 10.75 17.29 -9.41
C MET A 107 10.64 17.92 -10.79
N LYS A 108 9.57 17.62 -11.54
CA LYS A 108 9.32 18.21 -12.86
C LYS A 108 9.18 19.74 -12.79
N GLU A 109 8.47 20.25 -11.79
CA GLU A 109 8.29 21.69 -11.60
C GLU A 109 9.61 22.38 -11.26
N ARG A 110 10.43 21.79 -10.39
CA ARG A 110 11.78 22.27 -10.05
C ARG A 110 12.66 22.33 -11.30
N ASP A 111 12.68 21.25 -12.08
CA ASP A 111 13.49 21.19 -13.31
C ASP A 111 13.02 22.23 -14.33
N SER A 112 11.71 22.49 -14.40
CA SER A 112 11.16 23.58 -15.23
C SER A 112 11.55 24.97 -14.73
N ALA A 113 11.58 25.19 -13.41
CA ALA A 113 11.98 26.47 -12.81
C ALA A 113 13.49 26.72 -13.03
N MET A 114 14.31 25.68 -12.87
CA MET A 114 15.74 25.72 -13.15
C MET A 114 16.01 26.02 -14.63
N ALA A 115 15.25 25.42 -15.55
CA ALA A 115 15.35 25.70 -16.98
C ALA A 115 14.94 27.14 -17.34
N ARG A 116 14.03 27.76 -16.57
CA ARG A 116 13.64 29.18 -16.71
C ARG A 116 14.64 30.15 -16.08
N GLY A 117 15.58 29.67 -15.26
CA GLY A 117 16.53 30.49 -14.51
C GLY A 117 15.99 31.04 -13.18
N ASP A 118 14.82 30.57 -12.73
CA ASP A 118 14.20 30.96 -11.46
C ASP A 118 14.78 30.14 -10.29
N GLU A 119 16.00 30.48 -9.87
CA GLU A 119 16.75 29.72 -8.84
C GLU A 119 16.05 29.74 -7.46
N GLU A 120 15.34 30.82 -7.11
CA GLU A 120 14.61 30.89 -5.84
C GLU A 120 13.45 29.88 -5.78
N LEU A 121 12.67 29.78 -6.86
CA LEU A 121 11.58 28.81 -6.96
C LEU A 121 12.11 27.38 -7.00
N ALA A 122 13.22 27.14 -7.72
CA ALA A 122 13.87 25.84 -7.74
C ALA A 122 14.33 25.40 -6.33
N ARG A 123 14.89 26.33 -5.55
CA ARG A 123 15.31 26.08 -4.17
C ARG A 123 14.12 25.74 -3.26
N ASP A 124 13.03 26.48 -3.36
CA ASP A 124 11.83 26.24 -2.55
C ASP A 124 11.13 24.92 -2.92
N LEU A 125 11.07 24.59 -4.21
CA LEU A 125 10.59 23.28 -4.65
C LEU A 125 11.51 22.15 -4.18
N GLY A 126 12.83 22.37 -4.17
CA GLY A 126 13.81 21.44 -3.61
C GLY A 126 13.58 21.17 -2.11
N ARG A 127 13.30 22.21 -1.32
CA ARG A 127 12.92 22.06 0.09
C ARG A 127 11.66 21.21 0.26
N LYS A 128 10.61 21.51 -0.51
CA LYS A 128 9.35 20.74 -0.48
C LYS A 128 9.54 19.26 -0.85
N ILE A 129 10.45 18.95 -1.78
CA ILE A 129 10.81 17.56 -2.13
C ILE A 129 11.46 16.88 -0.93
N SER A 130 12.43 17.55 -0.28
CA SER A 130 13.10 17.02 0.91
C SER A 130 12.13 16.74 2.05
N ASP A 131 11.23 17.68 2.36
CA ASP A 131 10.23 17.51 3.42
C ASP A 131 9.28 16.33 3.15
N LEU A 132 8.93 16.11 1.87
CA LEU A 132 8.10 14.98 1.47
C LEU A 132 8.84 13.65 1.59
N GLU A 133 10.13 13.61 1.24
CA GLU A 133 10.97 12.41 1.39
C GLU A 133 11.20 12.06 2.85
N GLU A 134 11.45 13.06 3.70
CA GLU A 134 11.63 12.88 5.13
C GLU A 134 10.38 12.25 5.76
N ARG A 135 9.19 12.83 5.52
CA ARG A 135 7.93 12.25 6.01
C ARG A 135 7.65 10.86 5.47
N ALA A 136 7.95 10.62 4.18
CA ALA A 136 7.80 9.29 3.60
C ALA A 136 8.73 8.27 4.29
N SER A 137 9.98 8.66 4.58
CA SER A 137 10.94 7.85 5.31
C SER A 137 10.52 7.60 6.76
N GLU A 138 9.96 8.59 7.46
CA GLU A 138 9.42 8.43 8.81
C GLU A 138 8.29 7.41 8.85
N LEU A 139 7.35 7.51 7.90
CA LEU A 139 6.23 6.59 7.80
C LEU A 139 6.71 5.17 7.47
N ASP A 140 7.70 5.03 6.59
CA ASP A 140 8.32 3.76 6.26
C ASP A 140 9.07 3.15 7.46
N LYS A 141 9.80 3.97 8.24
CA LYS A 141 10.43 3.54 9.49
C LYS A 141 9.40 3.03 10.49
N LEU A 142 8.26 3.71 10.65
CA LEU A 142 7.17 3.27 11.52
C LEU A 142 6.61 1.91 11.08
N ARG A 143 6.36 1.72 9.78
CA ARG A 143 5.87 0.45 9.21
C ARG A 143 6.90 -0.67 9.36
N THR A 144 8.15 -0.37 9.06
CA THR A 144 9.24 -1.34 9.06
C THR A 144 9.81 -1.59 10.45
N SER A 145 9.48 -0.79 11.47
CA SER A 145 10.00 -0.94 12.84
C SER A 145 9.77 -2.35 13.42
N THR A 146 8.55 -2.87 13.29
CA THR A 146 8.19 -4.24 13.71
C THR A 146 8.84 -5.31 12.82
N ILE A 147 8.93 -5.04 11.51
CA ILE A 147 9.46 -5.97 10.50
C ILE A 147 10.98 -6.10 10.61
N SER A 148 11.69 -5.03 10.98
CA SER A 148 13.14 -4.98 11.12
C SER A 148 13.65 -5.98 12.17
N SER A 149 12.88 -6.18 13.25
CA SER A 149 13.21 -7.16 14.29
C SER A 149 13.16 -8.59 13.75
N ILE A 150 12.18 -8.89 12.89
CA ILE A 150 11.98 -10.21 12.29
C ILE A 150 13.06 -10.48 11.21
N SER A 151 13.38 -9.49 10.38
CA SER A 151 14.44 -9.60 9.37
C SER A 151 15.81 -9.87 9.98
N TYR A 152 16.15 -9.22 11.11
CA TYR A 152 17.40 -9.48 11.83
C TYR A 152 17.46 -10.91 12.39
N ILE A 153 16.35 -11.44 12.92
CA ILE A 153 16.27 -12.82 13.42
C ILE A 153 16.43 -13.81 12.26
N ASN A 154 15.78 -13.55 11.12
CA ASN A 154 15.87 -14.41 9.94
C ASN A 154 17.27 -14.43 9.32
N ASP A 155 17.91 -13.27 9.19
CA ASP A 155 19.28 -13.17 8.70
C ASP A 155 20.27 -13.92 9.62
N ARG A 156 20.10 -13.75 10.94
CA ARG A 156 20.89 -14.49 11.93
C ARG A 156 20.69 -15.99 11.86
N ASN A 157 19.46 -16.46 11.66
CA ASN A 157 19.15 -17.88 11.53
C ASN A 157 19.71 -18.43 10.21
N ARG A 158 19.64 -17.67 9.12
CA ARG A 158 20.23 -18.05 7.83
C ARG A 158 21.74 -18.21 7.94
N LYS A 159 22.41 -17.25 8.58
CA LYS A 159 23.86 -17.29 8.80
C LYS A 159 24.28 -18.46 9.70
N ARG A 160 23.53 -18.70 10.79
CA ARG A 160 23.80 -19.85 11.68
C ARG A 160 23.60 -21.18 10.95
N ASN A 161 22.57 -21.31 10.12
CA ASN A 161 22.34 -22.52 9.33
C ASN A 161 23.47 -22.78 8.32
N VAL A 162 24.02 -21.73 7.71
CA VAL A 162 25.19 -21.84 6.81
C VAL A 162 26.44 -22.26 7.57
N GLU A 163 26.77 -21.58 8.67
CA GLU A 163 27.96 -21.92 9.47
C GLU A 163 27.88 -23.34 10.05
N GLU A 164 26.69 -23.76 10.49
CA GLU A 164 26.45 -25.12 11.00
C GLU A 164 26.55 -26.16 9.88
N ALA A 165 25.99 -25.88 8.69
CA ALA A 165 26.14 -26.75 7.52
C ALA A 165 27.61 -26.89 7.08
N GLU A 166 28.37 -25.78 7.03
CA GLU A 166 29.80 -25.82 6.71
C GLU A 166 30.59 -26.63 7.72
N LYS A 167 30.30 -26.44 9.02
CA LYS A 167 30.96 -27.19 10.09
C LYS A 167 30.61 -28.68 10.05
N ALA A 168 29.37 -29.04 9.73
CA ALA A 168 28.94 -30.42 9.55
C ALA A 168 29.66 -31.08 8.37
N ILE A 169 29.71 -30.41 7.21
CA ILE A 169 30.45 -30.90 6.02
C ILE A 169 31.92 -31.12 6.37
N LEU A 170 32.56 -30.15 7.04
CA LEU A 170 33.99 -30.24 7.37
C LEU A 170 34.28 -31.33 8.41
N ALA A 171 33.34 -31.57 9.33
CA ALA A 171 33.41 -32.68 10.29
C ALA A 171 33.23 -34.04 9.60
N GLU A 172 32.31 -34.18 8.64
CA GLU A 172 32.13 -35.39 7.82
C GLU A 172 33.38 -35.67 6.99
N VAL A 173 33.95 -34.66 6.33
CA VAL A 173 35.20 -34.80 5.57
C VAL A 173 36.36 -35.21 6.49
N LYS A 174 36.45 -34.61 7.69
CA LYS A 174 37.49 -34.94 8.68
C LYS A 174 37.28 -36.28 9.36
N ALA A 175 36.05 -36.77 9.51
CA ALA A 175 35.73 -38.09 10.03
C ALA A 175 35.97 -39.17 8.95
N ASN A 176 35.66 -38.87 7.69
CA ASN A 176 35.88 -39.78 6.57
C ASN A 176 37.36 -39.92 6.19
N LYS A 177 38.28 -39.03 6.61
CA LYS A 177 39.78 -39.14 6.45
C LYS A 177 40.27 -39.91 5.21
N GLY A 178 39.65 -39.69 4.04
CA GLY A 178 40.02 -40.38 2.79
C GLY A 178 39.65 -41.87 2.68
N LYS A 179 38.93 -42.46 3.63
CA LYS A 179 38.28 -43.76 3.49
C LYS A 179 36.92 -43.56 2.82
N LYS A 180 36.78 -44.06 1.60
CA LYS A 180 35.51 -44.14 0.90
C LYS A 180 34.63 -45.17 1.62
N ILE A 181 33.91 -44.72 2.64
CA ILE A 181 32.85 -45.50 3.27
C ILE A 181 31.77 -45.71 2.22
N ASP A 182 31.40 -46.96 2.01
CA ASP A 182 30.44 -47.36 0.98
C ASP A 182 29.04 -46.99 1.49
N ASP A 183 28.65 -45.73 1.26
CA ASP A 183 27.36 -45.19 1.69
C ASP A 183 26.24 -45.82 0.84
N PRO A 184 25.26 -46.52 1.46
CA PRO A 184 24.16 -47.20 0.76
C PRO A 184 23.26 -46.26 -0.03
N PHE A 185 23.36 -44.94 0.15
CA PHE A 185 22.62 -43.93 -0.60
C PHE A 185 23.46 -43.20 -1.66
N THR A 186 24.78 -43.41 -1.70
CA THR A 186 25.63 -42.84 -2.75
C THR A 186 25.58 -43.68 -4.02
N ARG A 187 25.37 -43.01 -5.16
CA ARG A 187 25.32 -43.68 -6.47
C ARG A 187 26.70 -44.25 -6.81
N ARG A 188 26.78 -45.57 -7.05
CA ARG A 188 28.00 -46.23 -7.53
C ARG A 188 28.26 -45.88 -8.99
N SER A 189 29.40 -45.28 -9.28
CA SER A 189 29.85 -45.07 -10.66
C SER A 189 30.29 -46.41 -11.26
N THR A 190 29.48 -47.02 -12.11
CA THR A 190 29.82 -48.23 -12.86
C THR A 190 30.34 -47.87 -14.26
N LYS A 191 31.54 -48.33 -14.61
CA LYS A 191 32.03 -48.29 -15.99
C LYS A 191 31.77 -49.66 -16.64
N PRO A 192 31.12 -49.74 -17.81
CA PRO A 192 30.94 -51.00 -18.52
C PRO A 192 32.30 -51.64 -18.83
N ARG A 193 32.47 -52.94 -18.54
CA ARG A 193 33.61 -53.73 -19.02
C ARG A 193 33.10 -54.65 -20.13
N MET A 194 33.78 -54.60 -21.28
CA MET A 194 33.55 -55.51 -22.40
C MET A 194 34.41 -56.76 -22.18
N ASN A 195 33.77 -57.91 -21.97
CA ASN A 195 34.45 -59.17 -21.71
C ASN A 195 34.60 -59.94 -23.03
N PHE A 196 35.66 -59.66 -23.80
CA PHE A 196 36.06 -60.55 -24.88
C PHE A 196 36.99 -61.64 -24.31
N LYS A 197 36.64 -62.92 -24.54
CA LYS A 197 37.53 -64.05 -24.20
C LYS A 197 38.74 -64.00 -25.13
N ALA A 198 39.92 -63.69 -24.61
CA ALA A 198 41.18 -63.92 -25.31
C ALA A 198 42.07 -64.84 -24.47
N ALA A 199 42.71 -65.80 -25.15
CA ALA A 199 43.69 -66.75 -24.62
C ALA A 199 44.89 -66.04 -23.95
N PRO A 200 45.67 -66.74 -23.11
CA PRO A 200 46.56 -66.11 -22.15
C PRO A 200 47.87 -65.67 -22.81
N GLU A 201 48.40 -64.50 -22.46
CA GLU A 201 49.46 -64.34 -21.46
C GLU A 201 49.90 -62.87 -21.32
N GLU A 202 50.69 -62.68 -20.26
CA GLU A 202 51.60 -61.57 -19.94
C GLU A 202 51.07 -60.38 -19.11
N LYS A 203 51.62 -60.37 -17.89
CA LYS A 203 51.63 -59.28 -16.93
C LYS A 203 52.45 -58.13 -17.50
N VAL A 204 51.92 -56.91 -17.43
CA VAL A 204 52.74 -55.71 -17.36
C VAL A 204 52.19 -54.82 -16.25
N GLU A 205 53.02 -54.61 -15.24
CA GLU A 205 52.82 -53.67 -14.15
C GLU A 205 52.81 -52.23 -14.68
N GLN A 206 51.87 -51.40 -14.22
CA GLN A 206 52.00 -49.96 -14.33
C GLN A 206 51.84 -49.30 -12.96
N VAL A 207 52.91 -48.57 -12.66
CA VAL A 207 53.30 -47.86 -11.44
C VAL A 207 52.28 -46.80 -11.05
N VAL A 208 51.96 -46.75 -9.76
CA VAL A 208 51.20 -45.66 -9.14
C VAL A 208 52.14 -44.47 -8.95
N GLU A 209 52.12 -43.50 -9.86
CA GLU A 209 52.67 -42.16 -9.64
C GLU A 209 51.57 -41.25 -9.06
N ALA A 210 51.75 -40.84 -7.81
CA ALA A 210 50.98 -39.79 -7.19
C ALA A 210 51.51 -38.42 -7.66
N LYS A 211 50.67 -37.63 -8.32
CA LYS A 211 50.86 -36.18 -8.47
C LYS A 211 49.60 -35.44 -8.02
N PRO A 212 49.73 -34.27 -7.35
CA PRO A 212 48.63 -33.61 -6.67
C PRO A 212 47.77 -32.86 -7.68
N GLU A 213 46.49 -33.23 -7.77
CA GLU A 213 45.50 -32.50 -8.54
C GLU A 213 45.03 -31.28 -7.72
N LYS A 214 45.33 -30.10 -8.26
CA LYS A 214 44.74 -28.84 -7.82
C LYS A 214 43.24 -28.92 -8.08
N VAL A 215 42.44 -28.78 -7.03
CA VAL A 215 41.01 -28.55 -7.17
C VAL A 215 40.82 -27.20 -7.86
N ILE A 216 40.47 -27.26 -9.14
CA ILE A 216 39.91 -26.12 -9.88
C ILE A 216 38.51 -25.94 -9.30
N VAL A 217 38.29 -24.81 -8.61
CA VAL A 217 36.94 -24.35 -8.29
C VAL A 217 36.35 -23.86 -9.59
N GLU A 218 35.64 -24.73 -10.28
CA GLU A 218 34.78 -24.35 -11.39
C GLU A 218 33.55 -23.67 -10.81
N VAL A 219 33.55 -22.35 -10.88
CA VAL A 219 32.38 -21.51 -10.63
C VAL A 219 31.43 -21.73 -11.81
N GLU A 220 30.55 -22.73 -11.68
CA GLU A 220 29.39 -22.84 -12.57
C GLU A 220 28.39 -21.74 -12.23
N ASN A 221 28.44 -20.69 -13.06
CA ASN A 221 27.31 -19.80 -13.31
C ASN A 221 26.11 -20.63 -13.79
N PRO A 222 24.92 -20.54 -13.17
CA PRO A 222 23.71 -20.94 -13.86
C PRO A 222 23.26 -19.80 -14.77
N LYS A 223 23.50 -19.97 -16.08
CA LYS A 223 22.68 -19.36 -17.13
C LYS A 223 22.07 -20.47 -17.99
N VAL A 224 20.83 -20.83 -17.69
CA VAL A 224 19.84 -21.11 -18.73
C VAL A 224 18.77 -20.04 -18.60
N ALA A 225 18.80 -19.15 -19.58
CA ALA A 225 17.83 -18.10 -19.78
C ALA A 225 16.51 -18.72 -20.23
N THR A 226 15.48 -18.56 -19.41
CA THR A 226 14.11 -18.45 -19.92
C THR A 226 13.97 -17.05 -20.53
N GLN A 227 13.43 -16.98 -21.74
CA GLN A 227 13.27 -15.76 -22.52
C GLN A 227 12.55 -14.67 -21.71
N PRO A 228 12.95 -13.39 -21.80
CA PRO A 228 12.21 -12.31 -21.16
C PRO A 228 10.87 -12.12 -21.89
N ALA A 229 9.77 -12.39 -21.19
CA ALA A 229 8.48 -11.87 -21.58
C ALA A 229 8.59 -10.35 -21.67
N GLN A 230 8.13 -9.77 -22.78
CA GLN A 230 8.10 -8.33 -23.00
C GLN A 230 7.28 -7.67 -21.89
N VAL A 231 7.95 -6.95 -20.99
CA VAL A 231 7.30 -6.10 -19.99
C VAL A 231 6.76 -4.88 -20.74
N THR A 232 5.46 -4.85 -21.01
CA THR A 232 4.77 -3.64 -21.45
C THR A 232 4.71 -2.65 -20.29
N GLN A 233 4.78 -1.34 -20.57
CA GLN A 233 4.90 -0.28 -19.54
C GLN A 233 3.72 -0.22 -18.56
N ASP A 234 2.61 -0.90 -18.85
CA ASP A 234 1.41 -0.93 -18.01
C ASP A 234 1.56 -1.84 -16.76
N ASP A 235 2.50 -2.80 -16.76
CA ASP A 235 2.63 -3.80 -15.68
C ASP A 235 3.44 -3.29 -14.47
N LEU A 236 4.13 -2.15 -14.59
CA LEU A 236 4.85 -1.52 -13.46
C LEU A 236 3.90 -0.86 -12.44
N PHE A 237 2.64 -0.61 -12.81
CA PHE A 237 1.67 0.05 -11.94
C PHE A 237 0.82 -0.93 -11.12
N SER A 238 0.75 -2.21 -11.52
CA SER A 238 -0.05 -3.24 -10.84
C SER A 238 0.63 -3.84 -9.59
N ALA A 239 1.94 -3.66 -9.43
CA ALA A 239 2.71 -4.22 -8.31
C ALA A 239 2.49 -3.50 -6.96
N HIS A 240 1.56 -2.53 -6.89
CA HIS A 240 1.25 -1.77 -5.68
C HIS A 240 -0.18 -1.93 -5.18
N ASP A 241 -1.00 -2.80 -5.79
CA ASP A 241 -2.34 -3.13 -5.29
C ASP A 241 -2.30 -4.35 -4.36
N PHE A 242 -1.73 -4.16 -3.17
CA PHE A 242 -1.81 -5.17 -2.11
C PHE A 242 -3.07 -4.93 -1.29
N ASP A 243 -4.11 -5.72 -1.57
CA ASP A 243 -5.32 -5.81 -0.76
C ASP A 243 -5.00 -6.56 0.55
N ILE A 244 -4.38 -5.85 1.50
CA ILE A 244 -4.02 -6.40 2.82
C ILE A 244 -5.22 -6.22 3.76
N LYS A 245 -6.01 -7.28 3.94
CA LYS A 245 -6.98 -7.35 5.04
C LYS A 245 -6.23 -7.59 6.35
N ILE A 246 -6.04 -6.52 7.12
CA ILE A 246 -5.46 -6.58 8.47
C ILE A 246 -6.61 -6.63 9.47
N ASP A 247 -6.92 -7.81 9.99
CA ASP A 247 -7.78 -7.97 11.16
C ASP A 247 -6.93 -7.74 12.41
N LEU A 248 -7.11 -6.57 13.04
CA LEU A 248 -6.42 -6.17 14.26
C LEU A 248 -7.45 -5.99 15.38
N ASP A 249 -7.64 -7.02 16.21
CA ASP A 249 -8.46 -6.94 17.42
C ASP A 249 -7.71 -6.17 18.52
N VAL A 250 -8.00 -4.87 18.62
CA VAL A 250 -7.60 -4.01 19.74
C VAL A 250 -8.81 -3.83 20.66
N PRO A 251 -8.69 -4.02 21.98
CA PRO A 251 -9.79 -3.76 22.90
C PRO A 251 -10.02 -2.24 23.00
N LEU A 252 -11.16 -1.79 22.46
CA LEU A 252 -11.58 -0.39 22.51
C LEU A 252 -12.09 -0.02 23.91
N PRO A 253 -11.64 1.08 24.52
CA PRO A 253 -12.34 1.68 25.65
C PRO A 253 -13.71 2.19 25.17
N GLY A 254 -14.73 1.88 25.97
CA GLY A 254 -16.12 1.85 25.56
C GLY A 254 -16.76 3.14 25.04
N ASN A 255 -17.79 2.89 24.23
CA ASN A 255 -18.86 3.76 23.75
C ASN A 255 -18.50 4.76 22.65
N TYR A 256 -18.99 4.43 21.44
CA TYR A 256 -19.77 5.27 20.49
C TYR A 256 -19.56 4.84 19.03
N TYR A 257 -19.69 3.55 18.70
CA TYR A 257 -19.74 3.12 17.29
C TYR A 257 -20.67 1.91 17.12
N TYR A 258 -21.98 2.13 17.22
CA TYR A 258 -23.00 1.12 16.88
C TYR A 258 -23.77 1.41 15.59
N PHE A 259 -23.37 2.40 14.77
CA PHE A 259 -24.16 2.79 13.59
C PHE A 259 -23.61 2.34 12.22
N LEU A 260 -22.34 1.97 12.11
CA LEU A 260 -21.71 1.66 10.81
C LEU A 260 -21.64 0.15 10.47
N LYS A 261 -21.87 -0.75 11.43
CA LYS A 261 -21.83 -2.20 11.19
C LYS A 261 -23.12 -2.76 10.55
N TYR A 262 -24.23 -2.02 10.62
CA TYR A 262 -25.52 -2.45 10.07
C TYR A 262 -25.79 -1.97 8.64
N PHE A 263 -24.99 -1.06 8.08
CA PHE A 263 -25.25 -0.52 6.74
C PHE A 263 -24.70 -1.39 5.60
N TRP A 264 -23.68 -2.22 5.86
CA TRP A 264 -23.08 -3.07 4.83
C TRP A 264 -23.78 -4.43 4.64
N ASN A 265 -24.65 -4.84 5.57
CA ASN A 265 -25.35 -6.13 5.47
C ASN A 265 -26.74 -6.05 4.82
N TYR A 266 -27.23 -4.85 4.46
CA TYR A 266 -28.59 -4.67 3.94
C TYR A 266 -28.67 -4.25 2.46
N VAL A 267 -27.54 -4.07 1.77
CA VAL A 267 -27.51 -3.60 0.37
C VAL A 267 -27.24 -4.72 -0.64
N PHE A 268 -27.09 -5.98 -0.20
CA PHE A 268 -26.96 -7.14 -1.11
C PHE A 268 -28.11 -8.14 -1.06
N LEU A 269 -29.19 -7.84 -0.32
CA LEU A 269 -30.46 -8.57 -0.43
C LEU A 269 -31.62 -7.56 -0.47
N THR A 270 -31.86 -6.98 -1.65
CA THR A 270 -33.19 -6.70 -2.23
C THR A 270 -33.03 -6.08 -3.61
#